data_AF-A0A729K580-F1
#
_entry.id   AF-A0A729K580-F1
#
_cell.length_a   1.000
_cell.length_b   1.000
_cell.length_c   1.000
_cell.angle_alpha   90.00
_cell.angle_beta   90.00
_cell.angle_gamma   90.00
#
_symmetry.space_group_name_H-M   'P 1'
#
loop_
_entity.id
_entity.type
_entity.pdbx_description
1 polymer ?
#
loop_
_entity_poly.entity_id
_entity_poly.type
_entity_poly.pdbx_seq_one_letter_code
_entity_poly.pdbx_strand_id
1 'polypeptide(L)'
;MDNELEEILAKAGMKKKDSVILIKLAEKKNISLGRAFFLYAWKYYAWSAALLLAIIFASLSEGIEFFLINVLLCMAVALVSLFFTPFVINLIWSIKIQFKLIGK
;
A
#
# COMPACT_ATOMS: atom_id res chain seq x y z
N MET A 1 -22.27 3.90 14.80
CA MET A 1 -21.02 3.15 14.62
C MET A 1 -20.34 3.54 13.31
N ASP A 2 -21.06 3.57 12.18
CA ASP A 2 -20.49 3.99 10.88
C ASP A 2 -19.94 5.41 10.83
N ASN A 3 -20.65 6.41 11.38
CA ASN A 3 -20.18 7.81 11.35
C ASN A 3 -18.83 8.01 12.03
N GLU A 4 -18.52 7.26 13.08
CA GLU A 4 -17.28 7.41 13.84
C GLU A 4 -16.09 6.79 13.09
N LEU A 5 -16.30 5.64 12.44
CA LEU A 5 -15.32 5.02 11.54
C LEU A 5 -15.09 5.87 10.30
N GLU A 6 -16.15 6.44 9.74
CA GLU A 6 -16.07 7.36 8.61
C GLU A 6 -15.28 8.63 8.97
N GLU A 7 -15.46 9.15 10.19
CA GLU A 7 -14.71 10.30 10.69
C GLU A 7 -13.22 9.97 10.93
N ILE A 8 -12.91 8.77 11.44
CA ILE A 8 -11.54 8.29 11.60
C ILE A 8 -10.85 8.18 10.24
N LEU A 9 -11.52 7.60 9.25
CA LEU A 9 -11.02 7.45 7.87
C LEU A 9 -10.88 8.82 7.17
N ALA A 10 -11.83 9.74 7.38
CA ALA A 10 -11.76 11.10 6.87
C ALA A 10 -10.59 11.88 7.50
N LYS A 11 -10.37 11.78 8.82
CA LYS A 11 -9.19 12.33 9.50
C LYS A 11 -7.89 11.67 9.05
N ALA A 12 -7.97 10.45 8.55
CA ALA A 12 -6.85 9.78 7.92
C ALA A 12 -6.56 10.34 6.52
N GLY A 13 -7.47 11.11 5.91
CA GLY A 13 -7.35 11.75 4.60
C GLY A 13 -8.19 11.10 3.49
N MET A 14 -9.05 10.14 3.85
CA MET A 14 -9.78 9.31 2.89
C MET A 14 -10.99 10.09 2.38
N LYS A 15 -11.29 9.97 1.08
CA LYS A 15 -12.52 10.55 0.53
C LYS A 15 -13.72 9.81 1.13
N LYS A 16 -14.78 10.55 1.49
CA LYS A 16 -16.03 9.98 2.05
C LYS A 16 -16.61 8.84 1.21
N LYS A 17 -16.57 8.94 -0.12
CA LYS A 17 -17.04 7.86 -0.99
C LYS A 17 -16.23 6.57 -0.80
N ASP A 18 -14.92 6.67 -0.68
CA ASP A 18 -14.04 5.52 -0.50
C ASP A 18 -14.20 4.89 0.90
N SER A 19 -14.42 5.71 1.94
CA SER A 19 -14.66 5.21 3.30
C SER A 19 -15.95 4.40 3.40
N VAL A 20 -17.04 4.85 2.76
CA VAL A 20 -18.30 4.09 2.72
C VAL A 20 -18.13 2.76 2.00
N ILE A 21 -17.39 2.74 0.89
CA ILE A 21 -17.09 1.50 0.16
C ILE A 21 -16.27 0.55 1.04
N LEU A 22 -15.29 1.08 1.78
CA LEU A 22 -14.44 0.30 2.66
C LEU A 22 -15.20 -0.33 3.82
N ILE A 23 -16.07 0.43 4.48
CA ILE A 23 -16.92 -0.03 5.59
C ILE A 23 -17.87 -1.12 5.08
N LYS A 24 -18.55 -0.91 3.95
CA LYS A 24 -19.41 -1.94 3.33
C LYS A 24 -18.64 -3.20 2.95
N LEU A 25 -17.38 -3.07 2.50
CA LEU A 25 -16.53 -4.21 2.19
C LEU A 25 -16.20 -5.02 3.47
N ALA A 26 -15.90 -4.32 4.57
CA ALA A 26 -15.61 -4.94 5.86
C ALA A 26 -16.82 -5.71 6.40
N GLU A 27 -18.01 -5.11 6.38
CA GLU A 27 -19.26 -5.74 6.80
C GLU A 27 -19.61 -6.95 5.92
N LYS A 28 -19.56 -6.79 4.60
CA LYS A 28 -19.90 -7.84 3.64
C LYS A 28 -19.01 -9.08 3.79
N LYS A 29 -17.71 -8.86 4.08
CA LYS A 29 -16.75 -9.95 4.26
C LYS A 29 -16.60 -10.41 5.71
N ASN A 30 -17.29 -9.76 6.66
CA ASN A 30 -17.15 -10.02 8.09
C ASN A 30 -15.66 -9.97 8.56
N ILE A 31 -14.93 -8.95 8.09
CA ILE A 31 -13.51 -8.74 8.38
C ILE A 31 -13.29 -7.40 9.08
N SER A 32 -12.17 -7.26 9.80
CA SER A 32 -11.78 -5.98 10.40
C SER A 32 -11.54 -4.90 9.35
N LEU A 33 -11.75 -3.64 9.74
CA LEU A 33 -11.58 -2.49 8.86
C LEU A 33 -10.14 -2.39 8.30
N GLY A 34 -9.13 -2.76 9.10
CA GLY A 34 -7.74 -2.84 8.67
C GLY A 34 -7.50 -3.88 7.56
N ARG A 35 -8.15 -5.05 7.64
CA ARG A 35 -8.09 -6.07 6.57
C ARG A 35 -8.85 -5.64 5.31
N ALA A 36 -9.99 -4.99 5.47
CA ALA A 36 -10.72 -4.40 4.35
C ALA A 36 -9.89 -3.31 3.66
N PHE A 37 -9.19 -2.49 4.44
CA PHE A 37 -8.22 -1.52 3.95
C PHE A 37 -7.04 -2.17 3.22
N PHE A 38 -6.49 -3.25 3.77
CA PHE A 38 -5.43 -4.02 3.10
C PHE A 38 -5.86 -4.51 1.73
N LEU A 39 -7.08 -5.05 1.63
CA LEU A 39 -7.66 -5.52 0.38
C LEU A 39 -7.91 -4.38 -0.60
N TYR A 40 -8.40 -3.24 -0.13
CA TYR A 40 -8.59 -2.03 -0.94
C TYR A 40 -7.26 -1.53 -1.50
N ALA A 41 -6.21 -1.51 -0.67
CA ALA A 41 -4.86 -1.09 -1.07
C ALA A 41 -4.03 -2.20 -1.73
N TRP A 42 -4.58 -3.41 -1.89
CA TRP A 42 -3.86 -4.60 -2.37
C TRP A 42 -3.20 -4.38 -3.72
N LYS A 43 -3.87 -3.66 -4.63
CA LYS A 43 -3.32 -3.33 -5.94
C LYS A 43 -1.96 -2.62 -5.82
N TYR A 44 -1.81 -1.71 -4.86
CA TYR A 44 -0.57 -0.97 -4.64
C TYR A 44 0.54 -1.88 -4.10
N TYR A 45 0.20 -2.74 -3.13
CA TYR A 45 1.16 -3.70 -2.57
C TYR A 45 1.57 -4.77 -3.59
N ALA A 46 0.64 -5.28 -4.38
CA ALA A 46 0.89 -6.29 -5.41
C ALA A 46 1.81 -5.75 -6.51
N TRP A 47 1.59 -4.52 -6.98
CA TRP A 47 2.49 -3.89 -7.96
C TRP A 47 3.88 -3.64 -7.39
N SER A 48 3.98 -3.20 -6.13
CA SER A 48 5.26 -3.05 -5.45
C SER A 48 6.00 -4.38 -5.31
N ALA A 49 5.31 -5.46 -4.96
CA ALA A 49 5.89 -6.79 -4.81
C ALA A 49 6.29 -7.40 -6.17
N ALA A 50 5.49 -7.19 -7.21
CA ALA A 50 5.79 -7.65 -8.56
C ALA A 50 7.04 -6.98 -9.15
N LEU A 51 7.20 -5.67 -8.92
CA LEU A 51 8.43 -4.94 -9.26
C LEU A 51 9.63 -5.56 -8.54
N LEU A 52 9.52 -5.78 -7.24
CA LEU A 52 10.58 -6.38 -6.43
C LEU A 52 10.98 -7.78 -6.93
N LEU A 53 9.99 -8.62 -7.26
CA LEU A 53 10.22 -9.96 -7.81
C LEU A 53 10.85 -9.93 -9.20
N ALA A 54 10.41 -9.04 -10.09
CA ALA A 54 10.99 -8.93 -11.43
C ALA A 54 12.49 -8.61 -11.39
N ILE A 55 12.90 -7.78 -10.43
CA ILE A 55 14.32 -7.41 -10.22
C ILE A 55 15.12 -8.58 -9.65
N ILE A 56 14.57 -9.30 -8.67
CA ILE A 56 15.19 -10.50 -8.11
C ILE A 56 15.43 -11.52 -9.22
N PHE A 57 14.43 -11.76 -10.07
CA PHE A 57 14.53 -12.68 -11.20
C PHE A 57 15.53 -12.23 -12.27
N ALA A 58 15.52 -10.94 -12.65
CA ALA A 58 16.48 -10.40 -13.61
C ALA A 58 17.92 -10.54 -13.11
N SER A 59 18.13 -10.30 -11.82
CA SER A 59 19.44 -10.30 -11.18
C SER A 59 19.99 -11.69 -10.84
N LEU A 60 19.15 -12.73 -10.88
CA LEU A 60 19.56 -14.11 -10.60
C LEU A 60 20.53 -14.67 -11.65
N SER A 61 20.57 -14.07 -12.84
CA SER A 61 21.36 -14.54 -13.98
C SER A 61 22.81 -14.02 -14.01
N GLU A 62 23.11 -12.92 -13.30
CA GLU A 62 24.39 -12.19 -13.44
C GLU A 62 25.23 -12.16 -12.16
N GLY A 63 24.78 -12.82 -11.08
CA GLY A 63 25.53 -12.94 -9.81
C GLY A 63 25.19 -11.88 -8.76
N ILE A 64 25.72 -12.07 -7.55
CA ILE A 64 25.33 -11.32 -6.34
C ILE A 64 25.68 -9.83 -6.40
N GLU A 65 26.76 -9.46 -7.10
CA GLU A 65 27.18 -8.06 -7.25
C GLU A 65 26.21 -7.25 -8.12
N PHE A 66 25.76 -7.83 -9.23
CA PHE A 66 24.72 -7.24 -10.10
C PHE A 66 23.37 -7.16 -9.39
N PHE A 67 23.04 -8.14 -8.55
CA PHE A 67 21.85 -8.11 -7.69
C PHE A 67 21.86 -6.93 -6.72
N LEU A 68 22.96 -6.69 -6.01
CA LEU A 68 23.08 -5.57 -5.08
C LEU A 68 22.95 -4.21 -5.79
N ILE A 69 23.58 -4.04 -6.95
CA ILE A 69 23.53 -2.80 -7.73
C ILE A 69 22.13 -2.54 -8.29
N ASN A 70 21.45 -3.56 -8.83
CA ASN A 70 20.07 -3.42 -9.33
C ASN A 70 19.06 -3.15 -8.22
N VAL A 71 19.23 -3.77 -7.04
CA VAL A 71 18.41 -3.47 -5.86
C VAL A 71 18.63 -2.04 -5.40
N LEU A 72 19.87 -1.54 -5.36
CA LEU A 72 20.18 -0.17 -4.97
C LEU A 72 19.62 0.85 -5.98
N LEU A 73 19.78 0.60 -7.28
CA LEU A 73 19.22 1.41 -8.36
C LEU A 73 17.70 1.43 -8.30
N CYS A 74 17.06 0.30 -8.01
CA CYS A 74 15.61 0.24 -7.85
C CYS A 74 15.12 0.90 -6.58
N MET A 75 15.85 0.83 -5.46
CA MET A 75 15.52 1.63 -4.28
C MET A 75 15.65 3.13 -4.60
N ALA A 76 16.66 3.54 -5.37
CA ALA A 76 16.83 4.92 -5.80
C ALA A 76 15.73 5.38 -6.78
N VAL A 77 15.36 4.55 -7.77
CA VAL A 77 14.26 4.84 -8.70
C VAL A 77 12.90 4.78 -7.98
N ALA A 78 12.72 3.89 -7.01
CA ALA A 78 11.58 3.87 -6.12
C ALA A 78 11.53 5.13 -5.25
N LEU A 79 12.68 5.62 -4.74
CA LEU A 79 12.84 6.87 -4.00
C LEU A 79 12.59 8.12 -4.86
N VAL A 80 12.98 8.11 -6.13
CA VAL A 80 12.73 9.23 -7.04
C VAL A 80 11.27 9.22 -7.51
N SER A 81 10.71 8.05 -7.82
CA SER A 81 9.27 7.92 -8.06
C SER A 81 8.42 8.20 -6.81
N LEU A 82 9.00 8.03 -5.61
CA LEU A 82 8.44 8.45 -4.31
C LEU A 82 8.14 9.94 -4.25
N PHE A 83 8.98 10.77 -4.90
CA PHE A 83 8.79 12.22 -4.99
C PHE A 83 7.83 12.65 -6.10
N PHE A 84 7.65 11.85 -7.15
CA PHE A 84 6.97 12.29 -8.38
C PHE A 84 5.64 11.57 -8.71
N THR A 85 5.28 10.47 -8.03
CA THR A 85 4.09 9.69 -8.42
C THR A 85 2.99 9.65 -7.35
N PRO A 86 1.72 9.92 -7.70
CA PRO A 86 0.57 9.76 -6.78
C PRO A 86 0.44 8.34 -6.22
N PHE A 87 1.06 7.34 -6.88
CA PHE A 87 1.15 5.96 -6.42
C PHE A 87 1.82 5.84 -5.05
N VAL A 88 2.95 6.51 -4.85
CA VAL A 88 3.71 6.36 -3.61
C VAL A 88 3.09 7.18 -2.48
N ILE A 89 2.65 8.40 -2.76
CA ILE A 89 1.93 9.20 -1.77
C ILE A 89 0.74 8.39 -1.24
N ASN A 90 -0.02 7.74 -2.13
CA ASN A 90 -1.10 6.83 -1.75
C ASN A 90 -0.61 5.59 -0.99
N LEU A 91 0.58 5.07 -1.28
CA LEU A 91 1.16 3.89 -0.61
C LEU A 91 1.65 4.21 0.81
N ILE A 92 2.40 5.31 1.01
CA ILE A 92 2.78 5.80 2.35
C ILE A 92 1.54 6.13 3.16
N TRP A 93 0.60 6.84 2.55
CA TRP A 93 -0.66 7.23 3.17
C TRP A 93 -1.47 5.98 3.58
N SER A 94 -1.50 4.96 2.72
CA SER A 94 -2.10 3.66 3.00
C SER A 94 -1.45 2.95 4.18
N ILE A 95 -0.11 2.89 4.22
CA ILE A 95 0.62 2.30 5.35
C ILE A 95 0.32 3.05 6.65
N LYS A 96 0.31 4.39 6.61
CA LYS A 96 -0.02 5.24 7.76
C LYS A 96 -1.42 4.96 8.31
N ILE A 97 -2.41 4.74 7.43
CA ILE A 97 -3.77 4.36 7.83
C ILE A 97 -3.81 2.96 8.42
N GLN A 98 -3.09 2.00 7.84
CA GLN A 98 -3.00 0.66 8.39
C GLN A 98 -2.46 0.64 9.81
N PHE A 99 -1.37 1.37 10.08
CA PHE A 99 -0.84 1.50 11.44
C PHE A 99 -1.86 2.10 12.40
N LYS A 100 -2.70 3.04 11.94
CA LYS A 100 -3.74 3.68 12.76
C LYS A 100 -4.97 2.79 12.99
N LEU A 101 -5.18 1.81 12.10
CA LEU A 101 -6.26 0.82 12.18
C LEU A 101 -5.82 -0.50 12.85
N ILE A 102 -4.52 -0.75 13.02
CA ILE A 102 -4.02 -1.89 13.80
C ILE A 102 -4.46 -1.70 15.26
N GLY A 103 -5.33 -2.59 15.73
CA GLY A 103 -5.86 -2.60 17.10
C GLY A 103 -7.28 -2.05 17.28
N LYS A 104 -7.95 -1.61 16.20
CA LYS A 104 -9.39 -1.30 16.16
C LYS A 104 -10.10 -2.20 15.15
#